data_AF-A0A957BDW4-F1
#
_entry.id   AF-A0A957BDW4-F1
#
_cell.length_a   1.000
_cell.length_b   1.000
_cell.length_c   1.000
_cell.angle_alpha   90.00
_cell.angle_beta   90.00
_cell.angle_gamma   90.00
#
_symmetry.space_group_name_H-M   'P 1'
#
loop_
_entity.id
_entity.type
_entity.pdbx_description
1 polymer ?
#
loop_
_entity_poly.entity_id
_entity_poly.type
_entity_poly.pdbx_seq_one_letter_code
_entity_poly.pdbx_strand_id
1 'polypeptide(L)' 'MIDNIFEPFVTSKEDGTGLGLFISYEVVTNHNGQIDVKSELGKGTVMSVRLPRIEDLEEEIED' A
#
# COMPACT_ATOMS: atom_id res chain seq x y z
N MET A 1 -12.91 9.36 -6.96
CA MET A 1 -12.83 8.43 -5.82
C MET A 1 -11.44 7.81 -5.75
N ILE A 2 -10.93 7.18 -6.82
CA ILE A 2 -9.57 6.61 -6.84
C ILE A 2 -8.50 7.62 -6.37
N ASP A 3 -8.62 8.87 -6.80
CA ASP A 3 -7.62 9.92 -6.47
C ASP A 3 -7.54 10.26 -4.98
N ASN A 4 -8.56 9.89 -4.18
CA ASN A 4 -8.70 10.27 -2.78
C ASN A 4 -8.74 9.07 -1.82
N ILE A 5 -8.61 7.82 -2.32
CA ILE A 5 -8.80 6.62 -1.48
C ILE A 5 -7.80 6.50 -0.32
N PHE A 6 -6.68 7.23 -0.39
CA PHE A 6 -5.67 7.29 0.64
C PHE A 6 -5.87 8.44 1.62
N GLU A 7 -6.86 9.31 1.42
CA GLU A 7 -7.21 10.35 2.39
C GLU A 7 -7.90 9.73 3.62
N PRO A 8 -7.68 10.27 4.82
CA PRO A 8 -8.34 9.78 6.03
C PRO A 8 -9.86 9.92 5.92
N PHE A 9 -10.58 8.97 6.53
CA PHE A 9 -12.05 8.91 6.59
C PHE A 9 -12.76 8.66 5.24
N VAL A 10 -12.04 8.34 4.17
CA VAL A 10 -12.65 7.96 2.88
C VAL A 10 -13.13 6.51 2.92
N THR A 11 -14.44 6.31 2.72
CA THR A 11 -15.08 5.00 2.72
C THR A 11 -16.33 4.97 1.83
N SER A 12 -16.64 3.80 1.27
CA SER A 12 -17.93 3.53 0.61
C SER A 12 -18.83 2.62 1.45
N LYS A 13 -18.41 2.27 2.67
CA LYS A 13 -19.13 1.41 3.60
C LYS A 13 -19.77 2.25 4.70
N GLU A 14 -21.05 1.97 5.00
CA GLU A 14 -21.85 2.68 6.01
C GLU A 14 -21.20 2.66 7.40
N ASP A 15 -20.73 1.49 7.86
CA ASP A 15 -20.03 1.33 9.15
C ASP A 15 -18.49 1.34 9.03
N GLY A 16 -17.95 1.81 7.90
CA GLY A 16 -16.51 1.86 7.68
C GLY A 16 -15.90 3.12 8.27
N THR A 17 -14.79 3.02 9.01
CA THR A 17 -14.08 4.21 9.53
C THR A 17 -13.33 4.99 8.45
N GLY A 18 -13.04 4.36 7.30
CA GLY A 18 -12.24 4.96 6.22
C GLY A 18 -10.77 5.20 6.58
N LEU A 19 -10.26 4.57 7.64
CA LEU A 19 -8.86 4.78 8.09
C LEU A 19 -7.89 3.72 7.59
N GLY A 20 -8.36 2.53 7.20
CA GLY A 20 -7.48 1.39 6.91
C GLY A 20 -6.51 1.65 5.75
N LEU A 21 -6.99 2.27 4.67
CA LEU A 21 -6.17 2.51 3.49
C LEU A 21 -5.20 3.69 3.69
N PHE A 22 -5.64 4.74 4.42
CA PHE A 22 -4.77 5.81 4.89
C PHE A 22 -3.62 5.28 5.74
N ILE A 23 -3.92 4.45 6.76
CA ILE A 23 -2.89 3.84 7.62
C ILE A 23 -1.94 2.96 6.80
N SER A 24 -2.46 2.17 5.85
CA SER A 24 -1.63 1.32 4.99
C SER A 24 -0.67 2.15 4.14
N TYR A 25 -1.15 3.26 3.58
CA TYR A 25 -0.33 4.21 2.82
C TYR A 25 0.77 4.82 3.68
N GLU A 26 0.45 5.29 4.88
CA GLU A 26 1.43 5.81 5.85
C GLU A 26 2.48 4.75 6.21
N VAL A 27 2.05 3.53 6.52
CA VAL A 27 2.96 2.42 6.85
C VAL A 27 3.92 2.18 5.68
N VAL A 28 3.42 2.00 4.46
CA VAL A 28 4.28 1.72 3.30
C VAL A 28 5.22 2.89 3.00
N THR A 29 4.72 4.13 3.06
CA THR A 29 5.53 5.34 2.83
C THR A 29 6.64 5.47 3.88
N ASN A 30 6.34 5.21 5.15
CA ASN A 30 7.33 5.22 6.24
C ASN A 30 8.40 4.13 6.09
N HIS A 31 8.14 3.08 5.30
CA HIS A 31 9.12 2.06 4.93
C HIS A 31 9.81 2.36 3.59
N ASN A 32 9.75 3.62 3.11
CA ASN A 32 10.28 4.05 1.80
C ASN A 32 9.70 3.25 0.62
N GLY A 33 8.49 2.71 0.80
CA GLY A 33 7.77 1.97 -0.21
C GLY A 33 6.79 2.81 -1.02
N GLN A 34 6.08 2.13 -1.92
CA GLN A 34 5.01 2.73 -2.73
C GLN A 34 3.80 1.81 -2.81
N ILE A 35 2.60 2.39 -2.82
CA ILE A 35 1.34 1.70 -3.13
C ILE A 35 0.77 2.26 -4.43
N ASP A 36 0.43 1.38 -5.38
CA ASP A 36 -0.37 1.72 -6.56
C ASP A 36 -1.72 0.99 -6.54
N VAL A 37 -2.73 1.58 -7.17
CA VAL A 37 -4.04 0.99 -7.35
C VAL A 37 -4.45 0.98 -8.82
N LYS A 38 -4.93 -0.17 -9.28
CA LYS A 38 -5.60 -0.34 -10.57
C LYS A 38 -6.97 -0.95 -10.32
N SER A 39 -8.03 -0.27 -10.72
CA SER A 39 -9.40 -0.74 -10.53
C SER A 39 -10.19 -0.58 -11.82
N GLU A 40 -10.98 -1.59 -12.14
CA GLU A 40 -11.92 -1.56 -13.26
C GLU A 40 -13.27 -2.12 -12.82
N LEU A 41 -14.34 -1.37 -13.12
CA LEU A 41 -15.70 -1.75 -12.76
C LEU A 41 -16.07 -3.11 -13.36
N GLY A 42 -16.62 -4.00 -12.54
CA GLY A 42 -16.98 -5.36 -12.96
C GLY A 42 -15.79 -6.33 -13.11
N LYS A 43 -14.54 -5.86 -12.97
CA LYS A 43 -13.34 -6.73 -12.96
C LYS A 43 -12.62 -6.78 -11.61
N GLY A 44 -12.86 -5.78 -10.77
CA GLY A 44 -12.30 -5.70 -9.42
C GLY A 44 -11.14 -4.70 -9.31
N THR A 45 -10.35 -4.87 -8.26
CA THR A 45 -9.28 -3.93 -7.88
C THR A 45 -8.01 -4.68 -7.51
N VAL A 46 -6.88 -4.18 -8.00
CA VAL A 46 -5.54 -4.63 -7.65
C VAL A 46 -4.82 -3.50 -6.93
N MET A 47 -4.32 -3.80 -5.74
CA MET A 47 -3.38 -2.93 -5.01
C MET A 47 -2.00 -3.56 -5.05
N SER A 48 -0.99 -2.79 -5.47
CA SER A 48 0.40 -3.25 -5.56
C SER A 48 1.25 -2.50 -4.56
N VAL A 49 1.91 -3.23 -3.66
CA VAL A 49 2.85 -2.67 -2.69
C VAL A 49 4.26 -3.02 -3.12
N ARG A 50 5.14 -2.02 -3.17
CA ARG A 50 6.57 -2.20 -3.41
C ARG A 50 7.34 -1.65 -2.22
N LEU A 51 8.29 -2.43 -1.73
CA LEU A 51 9.21 -2.04 -0.67
C LEU A 51 10.63 -2.14 -1.22
N PRO A 52 11.57 -1.28 -0.75
CA PRO A 52 12.98 -1.47 -1.04
C PRO A 52 13.45 -2.84 -0.58
N ARG A 53 14.22 -3.53 -1.42
CA ARG A 53 14.96 -4.72 -1.01
C ARG A 53 16.13 -4.27 -0.14
N ILE A 54 16.36 -4.93 0.98
CA ILE A 54 17.60 -4.78 1.73
C ILE A 54 18.66 -5.60 0.99
N GLU A 55 19.69 -4.94 0.46
CA GLU A 55 20.88 -5.58 -0.12
C GLU A 55 21.93 -5.76 0.98
N ASP A 56 21.71 -6.63 1.96
CA ASP A 56 22.71 -6.95 3.00
C ASP A 56 22.42 -8.33 3.64
N LEU A 57 22.46 -9.41 2.86
CA LEU A 57 22.52 -10.80 3.36
C LEU A 57 23.40 -11.70 2.45
N GLU A 58 24.40 -11.13 1.78
CA GLU A 58 25.40 -11.88 0.98
C GLU A 58 26.84 -11.44 1.31
N GLU A 59 27.17 -11.24 2.59
CA GLU A 59 28.56 -11.21 3.07
C GLU A 59 28.72 -12.22 4.21
N GLU A 60 29.78 -13.03 4.16
CA GLU A 60 30.16 -14.16 5.04
C GLU A 60 29.55 -15.55 4.73
N ILE A 61 29.90 -16.10 3.56
CA ILE A 61 30.50 -17.44 3.52
C ILE A 61 31.82 -17.31 2.74
N GLU A 62 32.88 -16.87 3.44
CA GLU A 62 34.26 -17.16 2.99
C GLU A 62 34.59 -18.61 3.39
N ASP A 63 35.35 -19.29 2.51
CA ASP A 63 35.69 -20.73 2.50
C ASP A 63 36.14 -21.36 3.83
#